data_AF-A0A1I7U8P3-F1
#
_entry.id   AF-A0A1I7U8P3-F1
#
_cell.length_a   1.000
_cell.length_b   1.000
_cell.length_c   1.000
_cell.angle_alpha   90.00
_cell.angle_beta   90.00
_cell.angle_gamma   90.00
#
_symmetry.space_group_name_H-M   'P 1'
#
loop_
_entity.id
_entity.type
_entity.pdbx_description
1 polymer ?
#
loop_
_entity_poly.entity_id
_entity_poly.type
_entity_poly.pdbx_seq_one_letter_code
_entity_poly.pdbx_strand_id
1 'polypeptide(L)'
;MSQRRKNSVSSLCEHKAIYHCPQNQRVWKCVYCNTIFGRRGGLRRHVQMVHMQMMHKCPIENCTHPGYKCTKALNAHVRTHTRPFQCDRCDASYTRKADLQNHLTLHN
;
A
#
# COMPACT_ATOMS: atom_id res chain seq x y z
N MET A 1 -0.78 -20.28 29.45
CA MET A 1 -1.08 -21.02 28.20
C MET A 1 -0.68 -20.17 27.01
N SER A 2 0.37 -20.61 26.31
CA SER A 2 1.08 -19.89 25.25
C SER A 2 0.25 -19.77 23.97
N GLN A 3 -0.08 -18.55 23.55
CA GLN A 3 -0.72 -18.32 22.24
C GLN A 3 0.30 -17.81 21.21
N ARG A 4 0.75 -18.78 20.41
CA ARG A 4 1.19 -18.75 19.01
C ARG A 4 1.65 -17.39 18.43
N ARG A 5 2.98 -17.23 18.34
CA ARG A 5 3.62 -16.28 17.41
C ARG A 5 3.37 -16.74 15.97
N LYS A 6 2.64 -15.95 15.20
CA LYS A 6 2.55 -16.10 13.74
C LYS A 6 3.85 -15.59 13.11
N ASN A 7 4.87 -16.46 13.05
CA ASN A 7 6.11 -16.18 12.32
C ASN A 7 5.87 -16.34 10.82
N SER A 8 5.42 -15.26 10.19
CA SER A 8 5.56 -15.10 8.73
C SER A 8 7.03 -14.79 8.42
N VAL A 9 7.58 -15.37 7.33
CA VAL A 9 8.94 -15.10 6.83
C VAL A 9 9.18 -13.60 6.58
N SER A 10 8.11 -12.83 6.33
CA SER A 10 8.13 -11.35 6.27
C SER A 10 8.47 -10.69 7.61
N SER A 11 8.13 -11.32 8.74
CA SER A 11 8.24 -10.74 10.10
C SER A 11 9.66 -10.79 10.70
N LEU A 12 10.52 -11.71 10.23
CA LEU A 12 11.87 -11.91 10.76
C LEU A 12 12.91 -10.95 10.15
N CYS A 13 12.78 -10.64 8.85
CA CYS A 13 13.59 -9.59 8.20
C CYS A 13 13.25 -8.18 8.73
N GLU A 14 12.01 -7.97 9.21
CA GLU A 14 11.45 -6.66 9.58
C GLU A 14 11.88 -6.17 10.99
N HIS A 15 12.26 -7.08 11.90
CA HIS A 15 12.59 -6.72 13.28
C HIS A 15 14.04 -6.24 13.47
N LYS A 16 14.99 -6.64 12.61
CA LYS A 16 16.41 -6.29 12.75
C LYS A 16 16.80 -4.98 12.05
N ALA A 17 15.99 -4.47 11.12
CA ALA A 17 16.28 -3.27 10.33
C ALA A 17 15.65 -1.97 10.89
N ILE A 18 14.93 -2.07 12.01
CA ILE A 18 14.19 -0.97 12.62
C ILE A 18 14.65 -0.83 14.08
N TYR A 19 15.51 0.15 14.35
CA TYR A 19 15.95 0.48 15.71
C TYR A 19 15.24 1.73 16.22
N HIS A 20 14.89 1.70 17.51
CA HIS A 20 14.33 2.83 18.24
C HIS A 20 15.48 3.63 18.85
N CYS A 21 15.63 4.91 18.49
CA CYS A 21 16.69 5.75 19.05
C CYS A 21 16.41 6.02 20.55
N PRO A 22 17.28 5.62 21.50
CA PRO A 22 17.01 5.73 22.93
C PRO A 22 16.99 7.18 23.42
N GLN A 23 17.63 8.09 22.67
CA GLN A 23 17.82 9.49 23.05
C GLN A 23 16.65 10.40 22.63
N ASN A 24 15.79 9.95 21.69
CA ASN A 24 14.62 10.72 21.25
C ASN A 24 13.54 9.78 20.70
N GLN A 25 12.65 9.31 21.58
CA GLN A 25 11.67 8.23 21.36
C GLN A 25 10.58 8.51 20.30
N ARG A 26 10.70 9.61 19.54
CA ARG A 26 9.69 10.05 18.57
C ARG A 26 10.09 9.79 17.11
N VAL A 27 11.24 9.16 16.87
CA VAL A 27 11.74 8.91 15.50
C VAL A 27 12.25 7.48 15.30
N TRP A 28 12.22 7.05 14.05
CA TRP A 28 12.57 5.72 13.57
C TRP A 28 13.60 5.86 12.45
N LYS A 29 14.76 5.21 12.56
CA LYS A 29 15.88 5.38 11.61
C LYS A 29 16.13 4.10 10.81
N CYS A 30 16.32 4.25 9.49
CA CYS A 30 16.72 3.14 8.61
C CYS A 30 18.19 2.79 8.79
N VAL A 31 18.50 1.51 8.96
CA VAL A 31 19.89 1.04 9.12
C VAL A 31 20.68 1.02 7.80
N TYR A 32 19.99 0.95 6.66
CA TYR A 32 20.63 0.80 5.34
C TYR A 32 21.01 2.14 4.69
N CYS A 33 20.30 3.21 4.99
CA CYS A 33 20.50 4.52 4.36
C CYS A 33 20.33 5.70 5.33
N ASN A 34 20.22 5.44 6.63
CA ASN A 34 20.10 6.43 7.70
C ASN A 34 18.91 7.40 7.61
N THR A 35 17.95 7.18 6.69
CA THR A 35 16.74 8.01 6.57
C THR A 35 15.88 7.93 7.83
N ILE A 36 15.34 9.08 8.27
CA ILE A 36 14.58 9.24 9.51
C ILE A 36 13.09 9.37 9.20
N PHE A 37 12.26 8.71 10.00
CA PHE A 37 10.80 8.75 9.91
C PHE A 37 10.18 9.02 11.27
N GLY A 38 9.13 9.83 11.31
CA GLY A 38 8.37 10.09 12.56
C GLY A 38 7.46 8.94 13.00
N ARG A 39 7.32 7.86 12.20
CA ARG A 39 6.44 6.71 12.52
C ARG A 39 7.08 5.39 12.09
N ARG A 40 6.95 4.36 12.94
CA ARG A 40 7.44 2.99 12.68
C ARG A 40 6.94 2.43 11.34
N GLY A 41 5.65 2.61 11.05
CA GLY A 41 5.04 2.14 9.81
C GLY A 41 5.59 2.82 8.56
N GLY A 42 6.06 4.07 8.68
CA GLY A 42 6.72 4.81 7.60
C GLY A 42 8.08 4.19 7.27
N LEU A 43 8.91 3.97 8.30
CA LEU A 43 10.21 3.33 8.15
C LEU A 43 10.08 1.90 7.60
N ARG A 44 9.14 1.12 8.14
CA ARG A 44 8.87 -0.24 7.68
C ARG A 44 8.57 -0.29 6.18
N ARG A 45 7.66 0.58 5.71
CA ARG A 45 7.34 0.70 4.28
C ARG A 45 8.58 1.10 3.46
N HIS A 46 9.38 2.03 3.96
CA HIS A 46 10.60 2.45 3.29
C HIS A 46 11.59 1.28 3.09
N VAL A 47 11.88 0.51 4.14
CA VAL A 47 12.79 -0.66 4.04
C VAL A 47 12.26 -1.67 3.03
N GLN A 48 10.96 -1.96 3.10
CA GLN A 48 10.30 -2.91 2.21
C GLN A 48 10.33 -2.46 0.74
N MET A 49 10.23 -1.15 0.50
CA MET A 49 10.21 -0.54 -0.84
C MET A 49 11.61 -0.43 -1.45
N VAL A 50 12.54 0.11 -0.68
CA VAL A 50 13.83 0.60 -1.17
C VAL A 50 14.89 -0.49 -1.06
N HIS A 51 14.88 -1.27 0.02
CA HIS A 51 15.96 -2.21 0.32
C HIS A 51 15.59 -3.67 0.08
N MET A 52 14.30 -4.00 0.01
CA MET A 52 13.84 -5.39 -0.10
C MET A 52 13.01 -5.70 -1.36
N GLN A 53 12.67 -4.70 -2.18
CA GLN A 53 11.86 -4.87 -3.40
C GLN A 53 10.57 -5.68 -3.17
N MET A 54 10.00 -5.59 -1.97
CA MET A 54 8.92 -6.46 -1.47
C MET A 54 7.51 -5.94 -1.83
N MET A 55 7.42 -5.05 -2.82
CA MET A 55 6.16 -4.42 -3.21
C MET A 55 5.39 -5.27 -4.22
N HIS A 56 4.06 -5.20 -4.15
CA HIS A 56 3.22 -5.79 -5.19
C HIS A 56 3.12 -4.83 -6.37
N LYS A 57 3.62 -5.22 -7.54
CA LYS A 57 3.56 -4.40 -8.76
C LYS A 57 2.19 -4.51 -9.42
N CYS A 58 1.83 -3.46 -10.16
CA CYS A 58 0.64 -3.52 -11.01
C CYS A 58 0.89 -4.49 -12.18
N PRO A 59 -0.04 -5.41 -12.49
CA PRO A 59 0.11 -6.32 -13.62
C PRO A 59 -0.26 -5.67 -14.98
N ILE A 60 -0.68 -4.40 -14.99
CA ILE A 60 -1.07 -3.69 -16.23
C ILE A 60 0.18 -3.08 -16.87
N GLU A 61 0.41 -3.42 -18.14
CA GLU A 61 1.48 -2.84 -18.96
C GLU A 61 1.34 -1.30 -19.03
N ASN A 62 2.47 -0.60 -19.05
CA ASN A 62 2.57 0.88 -18.98
C ASN A 62 2.07 1.52 -17.67
N CYS A 63 1.83 0.74 -16.60
CA CYS A 63 1.60 1.31 -15.28
C CYS A 63 2.92 1.76 -14.63
N THR A 64 3.08 3.07 -14.40
CA THR A 64 4.30 3.67 -13.83
C THR A 64 4.35 3.63 -12.30
N HIS A 65 3.35 3.04 -11.63
CA HIS A 65 3.29 3.06 -10.17
C HIS A 65 4.35 2.11 -9.58
N PRO A 66 5.18 2.59 -8.62
CA PRO A 66 6.35 1.84 -8.13
C PRO A 66 6.01 0.55 -7.38
N GLY A 67 4.78 0.41 -6.91
CA GLY A 67 4.24 -0.79 -6.29
C GLY A 67 3.45 -0.51 -5.01
N TYR A 68 2.83 -1.55 -4.45
CA TYR A 68 1.91 -1.46 -3.33
C TYR A 68 2.40 -2.25 -2.12
N LYS A 69 2.17 -1.67 -0.94
CA LYS A 69 2.51 -2.29 0.36
C LYS A 69 1.73 -3.57 0.68
N CYS A 70 0.60 -3.80 0.01
CA CYS A 70 -0.23 -4.98 0.19
C CYS A 70 -1.13 -5.20 -1.03
N THR A 71 -1.61 -6.44 -1.16
CA THR A 71 -2.53 -6.86 -2.23
C THR A 71 -3.83 -6.07 -2.24
N LYS A 72 -4.39 -5.70 -1.07
CA LYS A 72 -5.60 -4.86 -0.99
C LYS A 72 -5.40 -3.49 -1.66
N ALA A 73 -4.25 -2.87 -1.46
CA ALA A 73 -3.93 -1.58 -2.07
C ALA A 73 -3.69 -1.72 -3.59
N LEU A 74 -3.03 -2.80 -4.02
CA LEU A 74 -2.89 -3.14 -5.44
C LEU A 74 -4.25 -3.34 -6.11
N ASN A 75 -5.12 -4.17 -5.54
CA ASN A 75 -6.45 -4.46 -6.11
C ASN A 75 -7.32 -3.21 -6.20
N ALA A 76 -7.24 -2.31 -5.21
CA ALA A 76 -7.92 -1.03 -5.26
C ALA A 76 -7.39 -0.15 -6.41
N HIS A 77 -6.08 -0.16 -6.65
CA HIS A 77 -5.50 0.55 -7.79
C HIS A 77 -5.87 -0.09 -9.14
N VAL A 78 -5.85 -1.41 -9.30
CA VAL A 78 -6.19 -2.05 -10.58
C VAL A 78 -7.59 -1.67 -11.07
N ARG A 79 -8.51 -1.32 -10.15
CA ARG A 79 -9.83 -0.78 -10.49
C ARG A 79 -9.80 0.57 -11.19
N THR A 80 -8.71 1.35 -11.08
CA THR A 80 -8.57 2.63 -11.80
C THR A 80 -8.28 2.42 -13.29
N HIS A 81 -7.68 1.29 -13.66
CA HIS A 81 -7.46 0.92 -15.05
C HIS A 81 -8.72 0.31 -15.67
N THR A 82 -9.39 -0.57 -14.93
CA THR A 82 -10.56 -1.32 -15.43
C THR A 82 -11.87 -0.55 -15.35
N ARG A 83 -12.02 0.35 -14.36
CA ARG A 83 -13.24 1.15 -14.10
C ARG A 83 -14.53 0.35 -14.31
N PRO A 84 -14.75 -0.72 -13.52
CA PRO A 84 -15.73 -1.77 -13.84
C PRO A 84 -17.20 -1.34 -13.77
N PHE A 85 -17.50 -0.13 -13.30
CA PHE A 85 -18.87 0.36 -13.17
C PHE A 85 -19.15 1.39 -14.26
N GLN A 86 -19.69 0.95 -15.39
CA GLN A 86 -20.06 1.81 -16.52
C GLN A 86 -21.48 2.37 -16.34
N CYS A 87 -21.67 3.60 -16.80
CA CYS A 87 -22.99 4.20 -16.98
C CYS A 87 -23.63 3.59 -18.23
N ASP A 88 -24.93 3.32 -18.15
CA ASP A 88 -25.75 2.81 -19.26
C ASP A 88 -26.29 3.93 -20.16
N ARG A 89 -26.18 5.20 -19.72
CA ARG A 89 -26.69 6.38 -20.43
C ARG A 89 -25.60 7.22 -21.10
N CYS A 90 -24.32 7.00 -20.76
CA CYS A 90 -23.19 7.70 -21.36
C CYS A 90 -21.89 6.90 -21.16
N ASP A 91 -20.79 7.36 -21.77
CA ASP A 91 -19.48 6.68 -21.71
C ASP A 91 -18.75 6.80 -20.35
N ALA A 92 -19.41 7.36 -19.33
CA ALA A 92 -18.80 7.55 -18.02
C ALA A 92 -18.60 6.20 -17.30
N SER A 93 -17.38 5.94 -16.84
CA SER A 93 -17.02 4.71 -16.11
C SER A 93 -16.45 5.04 -14.74
N TYR A 94 -16.68 4.20 -13.73
CA TYR A 94 -16.33 4.47 -12.34
C TYR A 94 -15.59 3.30 -11.69
N THR A 95 -14.77 3.61 -10.68
CA THR A 95 -13.97 2.60 -9.95
C THR A 95 -14.74 1.97 -8.79
N ARG A 96 -15.80 2.63 -8.30
CA ARG A 96 -16.68 2.17 -7.21
C ARG A 96 -18.14 2.30 -7.61
N LYS A 97 -18.97 1.36 -7.14
CA LYS A 97 -20.43 1.36 -7.36
C LYS A 97 -21.09 2.63 -6.83
N ALA A 98 -20.68 3.11 -5.65
CA ALA A 98 -21.23 4.33 -5.06
C ALA A 98 -21.04 5.57 -5.94
N ASP A 99 -19.90 5.65 -6.65
CA ASP A 99 -19.62 6.77 -7.55
C ASP A 99 -20.55 6.74 -8.77
N LEU A 100 -20.80 5.55 -9.33
CA LEU A 100 -21.79 5.37 -10.40
C LEU A 100 -23.20 5.75 -9.91
N GLN A 101 -23.62 5.29 -8.73
CA GLN A 101 -24.95 5.62 -8.20
C GLN A 101 -25.15 7.12 -8.02
N ASN A 102 -24.13 7.82 -7.50
CA ASN A 102 -24.16 9.29 -7.40
C ASN A 102 -24.13 9.97 -8.77
N HIS A 103 -23.51 9.36 -9.78
CA HIS A 103 -23.56 9.89 -11.15
C HIS A 103 -24.94 9.74 -11.77
N LEU A 104 -25.63 8.62 -11.54
CA LEU A 104 -26.95 8.36 -12.11
C LEU A 104 -27.99 9.40 -11.70
N THR A 105 -27.83 10.07 -10.55
CA THR A 105 -28.73 11.17 -10.14
C THR A 105 -28.63 12.40 -11.04
N LEU A 106 -27.56 12.54 -11.83
CA LEU A 106 -27.41 13.60 -12.83
C LEU A 106 -28.22 13.34 -14.10
N HIS A 107 -28.67 12.10 -14.30
CA HIS A 107 -29.50 11.68 -15.44
C HIS A 107 -30.98 11.54 -15.08
N ASN A 108 -31.38 11.97 -13.88
CA ASN A 108 -32.79 11.95 -13.43
C ASN A 108 -33.71 12.58 -14.47
#